data_AF-A0A6B2L5B7-F1
#
_entry.id   AF-A0A6B2L5B7-F1
#
_cell.length_a   1.000
_cell.length_b   1.000
_cell.length_c   1.000
_cell.angle_alpha   90.00
_cell.angle_beta   90.00
_cell.angle_gamma   90.00
#
_symmetry.space_group_name_H-M   'P 1'
#
loop_
_entity.id
_entity.type
_entity.pdbx_description
1 polymer ?
#
loop_
_entity_poly.entity_id
_entity_poly.type
_entity_poly.pdbx_seq_one_letter_code
_entity_poly.pdbx_strand_id
1 'polypeptide(L)'
;MQMIGDQLGFVDKTIALAEQKKAGCTVYLYGSGVIQSETDEDTWNVDLIGSASSVTITAVPYLSTISSTNSLYNGNNLDILLRFGATTSAPVGVSTASINAGTVAAGSYTVSVSGSAETYFTKYASVGQYSLGICIVYNPFPCTVGDCCNTATGFTKPKDTLCATPTELCGNNSYCDGISPDCPVVYKPETAVCRPATSSCDAAEYCDGISNTCPEDLLSPATTLCRPATTVCDVDDYCTGLDATCPTDAFAEDSTVCRIASTICDVTEYCTGTSSVCPRDVFAPATTVCRDATELCDIEEKCTGSSATCPADAKQPSSYICRKSADVCDVAEKCTGASIYCPADTFQPTSTVCRAAVSTCDVLEKCTGSSSACPVDLFASSTTVCRASVSV
;
A
#
# COMPACT_ATOMS: atom_id res chain seq x y z
N MET A 1 -56.69 -4.96 14.64
CA MET A 1 -57.72 -5.93 14.20
C MET A 1 -57.89 -6.93 15.33
N GLN A 2 -59.05 -6.89 15.96
CA GLN A 2 -59.46 -7.68 17.10
C GLN A 2 -59.68 -9.13 16.67
N MET A 3 -59.04 -10.09 17.33
CA MET A 3 -59.42 -11.51 17.29
C MET A 3 -59.22 -12.11 18.68
N ILE A 4 -60.32 -12.03 19.43
CA ILE A 4 -60.89 -13.08 20.30
C ILE A 4 -59.93 -13.70 21.32
N GLY A 5 -60.07 -13.22 22.56
CA GLY A 5 -59.76 -14.04 23.72
C GLY A 5 -60.74 -15.21 23.77
N ASP A 6 -60.21 -16.42 23.73
CA ASP A 6 -60.95 -17.62 24.09
C ASP A 6 -60.37 -18.20 25.39
N GLN A 7 -61.32 -18.60 26.22
CA GLN A 7 -61.18 -19.02 27.60
C GLN A 7 -60.27 -20.24 27.73
N LEU A 8 -59.17 -20.10 28.47
CA LEU A 8 -58.51 -21.25 29.08
C LEU A 8 -59.29 -21.60 30.34
N GLY A 9 -60.06 -22.69 30.29
CA GLY A 9 -60.73 -23.26 31.46
C GLY A 9 -59.70 -24.00 32.32
N PHE A 10 -59.31 -23.40 33.45
CA PHE A 10 -58.32 -23.97 34.35
C PHE A 10 -58.99 -24.66 35.55
N VAL A 11 -58.67 -25.94 35.76
CA VAL A 11 -58.88 -26.63 37.04
C VAL A 11 -57.51 -26.96 37.64
N ASP A 12 -57.37 -26.54 38.89
CA ASP A 12 -56.29 -26.67 39.88
C ASP A 12 -55.07 -25.72 39.86
N LYS A 13 -54.95 -25.04 41.02
CA LYS A 13 -53.99 -24.03 41.52
C LYS A 13 -53.63 -22.86 40.59
N THR A 14 -54.29 -21.72 40.87
CA THR A 14 -54.06 -20.39 40.31
C THR A 14 -52.60 -19.96 40.35
N ILE A 15 -51.93 -19.94 39.19
CA ILE A 15 -50.68 -19.20 38.99
C ILE A 15 -51.03 -17.74 38.66
N ALA A 16 -50.38 -16.79 39.32
CA ALA A 16 -50.34 -15.41 38.84
C ALA A 16 -49.49 -15.38 37.56
N LEU A 17 -50.15 -15.34 36.40
CA LEU A 17 -49.53 -15.23 35.08
C LEU A 17 -48.78 -13.89 34.99
N ALA A 18 -47.52 -13.88 35.42
CA ALA A 18 -46.60 -12.79 35.10
C ALA A 18 -45.75 -13.25 33.91
N GLU A 19 -46.06 -12.75 32.72
CA GLU A 19 -45.16 -12.85 31.57
C GLU A 19 -43.86 -12.12 31.92
N GLN A 20 -42.82 -12.85 32.29
CA GLN A 20 -41.47 -12.29 32.37
C GLN A 20 -40.75 -12.56 31.05
N LYS A 21 -40.33 -11.50 30.36
CA LYS A 21 -39.47 -11.61 29.18
C LYS A 21 -38.13 -12.26 29.57
N LYS A 22 -37.97 -13.54 29.27
CA LYS A 22 -36.67 -14.22 29.26
C LYS A 22 -36.18 -14.30 27.81
N ALA A 23 -35.00 -13.74 27.54
CA ALA A 23 -34.43 -13.75 26.20
C ALA A 23 -34.30 -15.20 25.67
N GLY A 24 -34.84 -15.46 24.47
CA GLY A 24 -34.80 -16.78 23.83
C GLY A 24 -36.00 -17.70 24.04
N CYS A 25 -37.03 -17.27 24.80
CA CYS A 25 -38.29 -18.03 24.96
C CYS A 25 -39.44 -17.32 24.23
N THR A 26 -40.26 -18.06 23.47
CA THR A 26 -41.48 -17.52 22.86
C THR A 26 -42.60 -17.37 23.89
N VAL A 27 -42.71 -18.32 24.83
CA VAL A 27 -43.54 -18.21 26.02
C VAL A 27 -42.72 -18.65 27.24
N TYR A 28 -42.72 -17.83 28.28
CA TYR A 28 -42.11 -18.15 29.57
C TYR A 28 -43.20 -18.21 30.64
N LEU A 29 -43.55 -19.41 31.08
CA LEU A 29 -44.50 -19.61 32.18
C LEU A 29 -43.70 -19.78 33.46
N TYR A 30 -44.05 -19.00 34.48
CA TYR A 30 -43.48 -19.12 35.80
C TYR A 30 -44.56 -19.55 36.79
N GLY A 31 -44.29 -20.59 37.56
CA GLY A 31 -45.14 -21.06 38.64
C GLY A 31 -44.34 -21.39 39.88
N SER A 32 -44.97 -21.34 41.04
CA SER A 32 -44.39 -21.84 42.28
C SER A 32 -45.44 -22.65 43.03
N GLY A 33 -45.02 -23.73 43.68
CA GLY A 33 -45.92 -24.58 44.43
C GLY A 33 -45.25 -25.19 45.66
N VAL A 34 -46.06 -25.97 46.38
CA VAL A 34 -45.70 -26.60 47.64
C VAL A 34 -46.16 -28.05 47.59
N ILE A 35 -45.22 -28.99 47.71
CA ILE A 35 -45.51 -30.42 47.87
C ILE A 35 -45.60 -30.70 49.37
N GLN A 36 -46.76 -31.18 49.84
CA GLN A 36 -47.07 -31.43 51.25
C GLN A 36 -47.08 -32.92 51.63
N SER A 37 -47.10 -33.86 50.67
CA SER A 37 -47.06 -35.32 50.92
C SER A 37 -46.46 -36.13 49.76
N GLU A 38 -46.09 -37.40 49.99
CA GLU A 38 -45.53 -38.33 48.97
C GLU A 38 -46.47 -38.62 47.80
N THR A 39 -47.76 -38.34 47.95
CA THR A 39 -48.79 -38.49 46.91
C THR A 39 -49.22 -37.14 46.32
N ASP A 40 -48.63 -36.04 46.77
CA ASP A 40 -48.98 -34.70 46.31
C ASP A 40 -48.27 -34.45 44.96
N GLU A 41 -49.08 -34.21 43.93
CA GLU A 41 -48.64 -33.97 42.56
C GLU A 41 -49.25 -32.64 42.11
N ASP A 42 -48.40 -31.64 41.94
CA ASP A 42 -48.83 -30.39 41.32
C ASP A 42 -48.71 -30.57 39.80
N THR A 43 -49.83 -30.40 39.11
CA THR A 43 -49.95 -30.55 37.66
C THR A 43 -50.32 -29.23 37.02
N TRP A 44 -49.68 -28.89 35.90
CA TRP A 44 -50.04 -27.75 35.07
C TRP A 44 -50.43 -28.24 33.68
N ASN A 45 -51.58 -27.75 33.22
CA ASN A 45 -51.99 -27.91 31.83
C ASN A 45 -51.35 -26.80 31.00
N VAL A 46 -50.62 -27.21 29.97
CA VAL A 46 -49.99 -26.32 29.01
C VAL A 46 -50.53 -26.67 27.64
N ASP A 47 -51.31 -25.77 27.06
CA ASP A 47 -51.79 -25.90 25.70
C ASP A 47 -50.75 -25.32 24.74
N LEU A 48 -50.20 -26.18 23.87
CA LEU A 48 -49.31 -25.77 22.80
C LEU A 48 -50.10 -25.46 21.52
N ILE A 49 -50.12 -24.18 21.14
CA ILE A 49 -50.73 -23.74 19.87
C ILE A 49 -49.66 -23.79 18.77
N GLY A 50 -49.61 -24.92 18.06
CA GLY A 50 -48.61 -25.19 17.02
C GLY A 50 -47.50 -26.12 17.50
N SER A 51 -46.70 -26.62 16.57
CA SER A 51 -45.56 -27.48 16.90
C SER A 51 -44.34 -26.65 17.28
N ALA A 52 -43.73 -27.00 18.41
CA ALA A 52 -42.54 -26.36 18.92
C ALA A 52 -41.30 -27.10 18.42
N SER A 53 -40.27 -26.35 18.01
CA SER A 53 -38.98 -26.90 17.58
C SER A 53 -38.20 -27.53 18.75
N SER A 54 -38.43 -27.02 19.95
CA SER A 54 -37.94 -27.59 21.21
C SER A 54 -38.72 -27.01 22.38
N VAL A 55 -39.12 -27.87 23.32
CA VAL A 55 -39.65 -27.44 24.62
C VAL A 55 -38.59 -27.76 25.67
N THR A 56 -38.16 -26.73 26.41
CA THR A 56 -37.24 -26.89 27.55
C THR A 56 -37.96 -26.48 28.83
N ILE A 57 -38.16 -27.46 29.70
CA ILE A 57 -38.76 -27.26 31.01
C ILE A 57 -37.62 -27.18 32.02
N THR A 58 -37.59 -26.20 32.91
CA THR A 58 -36.61 -26.13 33.99
C THR A 58 -37.32 -25.93 35.31
N ALA A 59 -37.18 -26.89 36.21
CA ALA A 59 -37.68 -26.78 37.57
C ALA A 59 -36.51 -26.55 38.52
N VAL A 60 -36.60 -25.54 39.39
CA VAL A 60 -35.56 -25.20 40.38
C VAL A 60 -36.22 -25.17 41.77
N PRO A 61 -35.78 -25.98 42.74
CA PRO A 61 -36.27 -25.90 44.11
C PRO A 61 -35.80 -24.58 44.72
N TYR A 62 -36.70 -23.93 45.45
CA TYR A 62 -36.43 -22.65 46.09
C TYR A 62 -36.45 -22.84 47.61
N LEU A 63 -35.34 -22.52 48.28
CA LEU A 63 -35.28 -22.49 49.74
C LEU A 63 -35.77 -21.12 50.22
N SER A 64 -37.03 -21.02 50.66
CA SER A 64 -37.39 -19.92 51.54
C SER A 64 -36.69 -20.15 52.89
N THR A 65 -35.88 -19.21 53.36
CA THR A 65 -35.25 -19.26 54.68
C THR A 65 -36.30 -19.33 55.77
N ILE A 66 -36.65 -20.54 56.21
CA ILE A 66 -37.43 -20.74 57.43
C ILE A 66 -36.49 -20.45 58.59
N SER A 67 -36.80 -19.38 59.31
CA SER A 67 -36.17 -19.00 60.57
C SER A 67 -36.35 -20.11 61.62
N SER A 68 -35.24 -20.39 62.31
CA SER A 68 -35.07 -21.14 63.56
C SER A 68 -34.92 -22.67 63.51
N THR A 69 -33.65 -23.06 63.74
CA THR A 69 -33.18 -24.22 64.50
C THR A 69 -33.59 -25.62 64.01
N ASN A 70 -33.02 -26.05 62.89
CA ASN A 70 -32.31 -27.33 62.85
C ASN A 70 -31.44 -27.42 61.60
N SER A 71 -30.17 -27.11 61.80
CA SER A 71 -29.08 -27.40 60.89
C SER A 71 -28.96 -28.91 60.72
N LEU A 72 -29.50 -29.48 59.63
CA LEU A 72 -29.07 -30.73 58.96
C LEU A 72 -30.06 -31.24 57.89
N TYR A 73 -30.67 -30.39 57.05
CA TYR A 73 -31.38 -30.91 55.87
C TYR A 73 -31.13 -30.02 54.66
N ASN A 74 -30.16 -30.43 53.84
CA ASN A 74 -29.97 -29.90 52.50
C ASN A 74 -31.25 -30.14 51.70
N GLY A 75 -31.81 -29.09 51.08
CA GLY A 75 -32.98 -29.12 50.19
C GLY A 75 -32.71 -29.84 48.85
N ASN A 76 -32.12 -31.03 48.91
CA ASN A 76 -31.64 -31.80 47.77
C ASN A 76 -32.52 -33.03 47.42
N ASN A 77 -33.63 -33.26 48.12
CA ASN A 77 -34.45 -34.48 47.99
C ASN A 77 -35.83 -34.24 47.35
N LEU A 78 -35.93 -33.31 46.40
CA LEU A 78 -37.10 -33.22 45.51
C LEU A 78 -36.75 -33.95 44.21
N ASP A 79 -37.29 -35.17 44.04
CA ASP A 79 -37.21 -35.90 42.77
C ASP A 79 -38.22 -35.31 41.79
N ILE A 80 -37.81 -34.28 41.04
CA ILE A 80 -38.68 -33.60 40.08
C ILE A 80 -38.83 -34.50 38.83
N LEU A 81 -39.89 -35.30 38.81
CA LEU A 81 -40.26 -36.07 37.64
C LEU A 81 -41.09 -35.22 36.67
N LEU A 82 -40.42 -34.67 35.67
CA LEU A 82 -41.09 -33.95 34.60
C LEU A 82 -41.70 -34.96 33.61
N ARG A 83 -42.97 -34.75 33.27
CA ARG A 83 -43.66 -35.47 32.20
C ARG A 83 -44.12 -34.45 31.17
N PHE A 84 -43.95 -34.76 29.88
CA PHE A 84 -44.49 -33.94 28.80
C PHE A 84 -45.19 -34.87 27.82
N GLY A 85 -46.52 -34.95 27.92
CA GLY A 85 -47.31 -35.92 27.16
C GLY A 85 -46.86 -37.36 27.45
N ALA A 86 -46.58 -38.15 26.40
CA ALA A 86 -46.15 -39.55 26.50
C ALA A 86 -44.63 -39.73 26.75
N THR A 87 -43.84 -38.65 26.73
CA THR A 87 -42.40 -38.72 27.00
C THR A 87 -42.10 -38.51 28.48
N THR A 88 -41.40 -39.47 29.08
CA THR A 88 -40.93 -39.41 30.47
C THR A 88 -39.41 -39.28 30.47
N SER A 89 -38.85 -38.25 31.10
CA SER A 89 -37.43 -38.30 31.50
C SER A 89 -37.31 -39.08 32.80
N ALA A 90 -36.26 -39.89 32.94
CA ALA A 90 -35.97 -40.58 34.20
C ALA A 90 -35.79 -39.56 35.34
N PRO A 91 -36.16 -39.91 36.59
CA PRO A 91 -35.99 -39.03 37.74
C PRO A 91 -34.49 -38.70 37.91
N VAL A 92 -34.16 -37.41 37.86
CA VAL A 92 -32.80 -36.93 38.14
C VAL A 92 -32.83 -36.36 39.55
N GLY A 93 -32.27 -37.12 40.49
CA GLY A 93 -32.19 -36.70 41.89
C GLY A 93 -31.13 -35.63 42.11
N VAL A 94 -31.31 -34.41 41.58
CA VAL A 94 -30.77 -33.15 42.15
C VAL A 94 -31.51 -31.95 41.54
N SER A 95 -31.65 -30.89 42.35
CA SER A 95 -32.14 -29.50 42.18
C SER A 95 -32.34 -28.81 40.81
N THR A 96 -32.11 -29.41 39.66
CA THR A 96 -32.59 -28.87 38.37
C THR A 96 -32.87 -30.02 37.40
N ALA A 97 -34.12 -30.22 37.02
CA ALA A 97 -34.50 -31.17 35.97
C ALA A 97 -34.78 -30.40 34.67
N SER A 98 -34.25 -30.91 33.55
CA SER A 98 -34.56 -30.39 32.21
C SER A 98 -34.93 -31.50 31.24
N ILE A 99 -36.05 -31.32 30.55
CA ILE A 99 -36.44 -32.16 29.41
C ILE A 99 -36.21 -31.36 28.14
N ASN A 100 -35.44 -31.91 27.21
CA ASN A 100 -35.45 -31.50 25.81
C ASN A 100 -36.38 -32.45 25.06
N ALA A 101 -37.62 -32.03 24.82
CA ALA A 101 -38.62 -32.90 24.20
C ALA A 101 -38.51 -33.01 22.67
N GLY A 102 -37.47 -32.43 22.05
CA GLY A 102 -37.36 -32.35 20.60
C GLY A 102 -38.57 -31.64 19.97
N THR A 103 -38.94 -32.04 18.75
CA THR A 103 -40.16 -31.55 18.08
C THR A 103 -41.40 -32.05 18.82
N VAL A 104 -42.21 -31.15 19.34
CA VAL A 104 -43.48 -31.51 20.00
C VAL A 104 -44.66 -31.02 19.16
N ALA A 105 -45.61 -31.91 18.88
CA ALA A 105 -46.82 -31.58 18.12
C ALA A 105 -47.71 -30.57 18.88
N ALA A 106 -48.66 -29.97 18.17
CA ALA A 106 -49.70 -29.17 18.82
C ALA A 106 -50.62 -30.08 19.67
N GLY A 107 -51.00 -29.64 20.86
CA GLY A 107 -51.84 -30.41 21.77
C GLY A 107 -51.80 -29.91 23.21
N SER A 108 -52.67 -30.46 24.07
CA SER A 108 -52.61 -30.24 25.51
C SER A 108 -51.58 -31.17 26.14
N TYR A 109 -50.64 -30.59 26.86
CA TYR A 109 -49.61 -31.32 27.58
C TYR A 109 -49.74 -31.05 29.08
N THR A 110 -49.66 -32.11 29.86
CA THR A 110 -49.57 -32.02 31.32
C THR A 110 -48.11 -32.01 31.72
N VAL A 111 -47.67 -30.96 32.40
CA VAL A 111 -46.42 -30.95 33.15
C VAL A 111 -46.76 -31.27 34.59
N SER A 112 -46.20 -32.35 35.11
CA SER A 112 -46.34 -32.72 36.52
C SER A 112 -45.03 -32.52 37.24
N VAL A 113 -45.11 -32.11 38.51
CA VAL A 113 -43.99 -32.21 39.46
C VAL A 113 -44.50 -33.01 40.65
N SER A 114 -44.00 -34.23 40.77
CA SER A 114 -44.21 -35.10 41.94
C SER A 114 -42.94 -35.13 42.79
N GLY A 115 -43.03 -35.48 44.07
CA GLY A 115 -41.85 -35.80 44.89
C GLY A 115 -41.92 -37.24 45.41
N SER A 116 -40.89 -38.05 45.15
CA SER A 116 -40.72 -39.34 45.82
C SER A 116 -39.69 -39.22 46.94
N ALA A 117 -40.09 -39.48 48.17
CA ALA A 117 -39.13 -39.74 49.25
C ALA A 117 -39.67 -40.88 50.11
N GLU A 118 -39.13 -42.08 49.96
CA GLU A 118 -39.57 -43.32 50.63
C GLU A 118 -39.56 -43.29 52.19
N THR A 119 -39.22 -42.18 52.87
CA THR A 119 -38.97 -42.23 54.32
C THR A 119 -39.20 -40.96 55.16
N TYR A 120 -39.66 -39.82 54.62
CA TYR A 120 -39.55 -38.55 55.39
C TYR A 120 -40.83 -37.74 55.64
N PHE A 121 -41.99 -38.07 55.05
CA PHE A 121 -43.19 -37.28 55.30
C PHE A 121 -43.88 -37.54 56.65
N THR A 122 -43.52 -38.61 57.36
CA THR A 122 -44.20 -38.98 58.62
C THR A 122 -43.68 -38.26 59.87
N LYS A 123 -42.67 -37.38 59.78
CA LYS A 123 -42.07 -36.78 61.00
C LYS A 123 -42.06 -35.25 61.09
N TYR A 124 -42.13 -34.48 60.00
CA TYR A 124 -42.24 -33.01 60.08
C TYR A 124 -43.00 -32.43 58.88
N ALA A 125 -43.92 -31.50 59.15
CA ALA A 125 -44.69 -30.73 58.16
C ALA A 125 -43.82 -29.64 57.48
N SER A 126 -42.76 -30.07 56.79
CA SER A 126 -41.78 -29.17 56.17
C SER A 126 -41.89 -29.20 54.65
N VAL A 127 -42.88 -28.45 54.16
CA VAL A 127 -43.07 -27.80 52.86
C VAL A 127 -41.82 -27.78 51.95
N GLY A 128 -41.83 -28.54 50.84
CA GLY A 128 -40.89 -28.35 49.73
C GLY A 128 -41.41 -27.29 48.77
N GLN A 129 -40.78 -26.11 48.72
CA GLN A 129 -41.14 -25.05 47.75
C GLN A 129 -40.29 -25.19 46.48
N TYR A 130 -40.92 -25.02 45.32
CA TYR A 130 -40.22 -24.99 44.04
C TYR A 130 -40.69 -23.83 43.17
N SER A 131 -39.83 -23.46 42.22
CA SER A 131 -40.15 -22.56 41.13
C SER A 131 -39.97 -23.29 39.80
N LEU A 132 -41.00 -23.24 38.97
CA LEU A 132 -41.02 -23.83 37.64
C LEU A 132 -40.90 -22.71 36.60
N GLY A 133 -39.91 -22.81 35.72
CA GLY A 133 -39.80 -21.99 34.52
C GLY A 133 -39.97 -22.88 33.29
N ILE A 134 -41.07 -22.70 32.57
CA ILE A 134 -41.31 -23.40 31.30
C ILE A 134 -40.94 -22.43 30.18
N CYS A 135 -39.89 -22.75 29.42
CA CYS A 135 -39.50 -22.01 28.23
C CYS A 135 -39.99 -22.78 27.00
N ILE A 136 -41.03 -22.26 26.35
CA ILE A 136 -41.55 -22.80 25.11
C ILE A 136 -40.97 -21.97 23.98
N VAL A 137 -40.24 -22.62 23.08
CA VAL A 137 -39.80 -22.02 21.83
C VAL A 137 -40.71 -22.55 20.73
N TYR A 138 -41.78 -21.81 20.45
CA TYR A 138 -42.54 -22.01 19.22
C TYR A 138 -41.64 -21.59 18.08
N ASN A 139 -41.49 -22.44 17.08
CA ASN A 139 -40.96 -22.03 15.81
C ASN A 139 -41.23 -23.15 14.81
N PRO A 140 -41.36 -22.86 13.52
CA PRO A 140 -41.35 -21.57 12.82
C PRO A 140 -42.43 -21.60 11.71
N PHE A 141 -42.29 -20.81 10.65
CA PHE A 141 -43.28 -20.74 9.59
C PHE A 141 -43.43 -22.12 8.88
N PRO A 142 -44.65 -22.64 8.67
CA PRO A 142 -44.84 -23.95 8.05
C PRO A 142 -44.37 -23.92 6.60
N CYS A 143 -43.73 -25.00 6.16
CA CYS A 143 -43.29 -25.09 4.77
C CYS A 143 -43.12 -26.53 4.28
N THR A 144 -43.27 -26.72 2.98
CA THR A 144 -43.28 -28.06 2.35
C THR A 144 -42.12 -28.28 1.38
N VAL A 145 -41.56 -27.21 0.83
CA VAL A 145 -40.48 -27.22 -0.17
C VAL A 145 -39.63 -25.96 0.04
N GLY A 146 -38.33 -26.06 -0.16
CA GLY A 146 -37.38 -24.95 -0.07
C GLY A 146 -36.11 -25.35 0.69
N ASP A 147 -34.98 -24.70 0.40
CA ASP A 147 -33.70 -25.01 1.02
C ASP A 147 -33.66 -24.68 2.52
N CYS A 148 -34.49 -23.73 2.94
CA CYS A 148 -34.72 -23.41 4.35
C CYS A 148 -35.86 -24.23 4.96
N CYS A 149 -36.42 -25.24 4.28
CA CYS A 149 -37.36 -26.17 4.89
C CYS A 149 -36.66 -27.36 5.53
N ASN A 150 -37.06 -27.67 6.75
CA ASN A 150 -36.76 -28.93 7.40
C ASN A 150 -37.85 -29.94 7.04
N THR A 151 -37.52 -30.89 6.17
CA THR A 151 -38.45 -31.92 5.68
C THR A 151 -38.87 -32.92 6.76
N ALA A 152 -38.11 -33.06 7.84
CA ALA A 152 -38.46 -33.94 8.97
C ALA A 152 -39.52 -33.30 9.88
N THR A 153 -39.57 -31.97 9.95
CA THR A 153 -40.49 -31.25 10.84
C THR A 153 -41.63 -30.54 10.11
N GLY A 154 -41.50 -30.20 8.81
CA GLY A 154 -42.52 -29.48 8.03
C GLY A 154 -42.49 -27.95 8.21
N PHE A 155 -41.31 -27.43 8.54
CA PHE A 155 -41.12 -26.10 9.10
C PHE A 155 -39.82 -25.46 8.63
N THR A 156 -39.73 -24.12 8.62
CA THR A 156 -38.49 -23.42 8.27
C THR A 156 -37.34 -23.72 9.26
N LYS A 157 -36.09 -23.65 8.79
CA LYS A 157 -34.89 -23.82 9.62
C LYS A 157 -34.69 -22.56 10.48
N PRO A 158 -34.02 -22.65 11.64
CA PRO A 158 -33.72 -21.49 12.48
C PRO A 158 -32.96 -20.40 11.71
N LYS A 159 -33.14 -19.15 12.15
CA LYS A 159 -32.35 -18.01 11.65
C LYS A 159 -30.85 -18.31 11.75
N ASP A 160 -30.09 -17.84 10.77
CA ASP A 160 -28.63 -17.99 10.66
C ASP A 160 -28.19 -19.44 10.38
N THR A 161 -29.11 -20.32 9.98
CA THR A 161 -28.76 -21.64 9.45
C THR A 161 -28.26 -21.50 8.01
N LEU A 162 -27.05 -21.98 7.71
CA LEU A 162 -26.49 -21.98 6.35
C LEU A 162 -27.38 -22.81 5.42
N CYS A 163 -27.89 -22.18 4.35
CA CYS A 163 -28.75 -22.84 3.37
C CYS A 163 -28.12 -22.92 1.98
N ALA A 164 -27.24 -21.99 1.62
CA ALA A 164 -26.47 -22.06 0.39
C ALA A 164 -25.05 -21.52 0.57
N THR A 165 -24.10 -22.18 -0.08
CA THR A 165 -22.72 -21.71 -0.25
C THR A 165 -22.56 -21.08 -1.63
N PRO A 166 -21.69 -20.08 -1.79
CA PRO A 166 -21.47 -19.44 -3.08
C PRO A 166 -20.90 -20.43 -4.08
N THR A 167 -21.50 -20.47 -5.27
CA THR A 167 -21.02 -21.26 -6.42
C THR A 167 -20.08 -20.48 -7.31
N GLU A 168 -20.10 -19.14 -7.20
CA GLU A 168 -19.40 -18.19 -8.05
C GLU A 168 -18.77 -17.07 -7.21
N LEU A 169 -17.84 -16.32 -7.81
CA LEU A 169 -16.96 -15.37 -7.11
C LEU A 169 -17.69 -14.23 -6.38
N CYS A 170 -18.87 -13.81 -6.86
CA CYS A 170 -19.68 -12.74 -6.26
C CYS A 170 -20.82 -13.25 -5.35
N GLY A 171 -20.95 -14.56 -5.17
CA GLY A 171 -21.87 -15.12 -4.19
C GLY A 171 -21.36 -14.91 -2.75
N ASN A 172 -22.28 -14.77 -1.81
CA ASN A 172 -22.02 -14.90 -0.38
C ASN A 172 -22.69 -16.15 0.18
N ASN A 173 -22.21 -16.62 1.34
CA ASN A 173 -22.97 -17.58 2.13
C ASN A 173 -24.33 -16.99 2.45
N SER A 174 -25.37 -17.77 2.19
CA SER A 174 -26.75 -17.39 2.43
C SER A 174 -27.32 -18.19 3.58
N TYR A 175 -28.07 -17.51 4.44
CA TYR A 175 -28.56 -18.04 5.70
C TYR A 175 -30.07 -17.84 5.79
N CYS A 176 -30.76 -18.82 6.38
CA CYS A 176 -32.18 -18.71 6.62
C CYS A 176 -32.47 -17.52 7.57
N ASP A 177 -33.56 -16.81 7.33
CA ASP A 177 -34.02 -15.71 8.19
C ASP A 177 -34.92 -16.20 9.34
N GLY A 178 -35.26 -17.50 9.36
CA GLY A 178 -36.19 -18.13 10.29
C GLY A 178 -37.66 -17.98 9.89
N ILE A 179 -37.94 -17.40 8.72
CA ILE A 179 -39.28 -17.02 8.26
C ILE A 179 -39.59 -17.59 6.87
N SER A 180 -38.71 -17.37 5.89
CA SER A 180 -38.88 -17.81 4.52
C SER A 180 -38.50 -19.29 4.33
N PRO A 181 -39.26 -20.06 3.54
CA PRO A 181 -38.88 -21.42 3.14
C PRO A 181 -37.76 -21.46 2.11
N ASP A 182 -37.61 -20.39 1.34
CA ASP A 182 -36.58 -20.25 0.32
C ASP A 182 -35.32 -19.63 0.91
N CYS A 183 -34.16 -20.14 0.50
CA CYS A 183 -32.88 -19.56 0.88
C CYS A 183 -32.74 -18.18 0.22
N PRO A 184 -32.53 -17.10 0.98
CA PRO A 184 -32.36 -15.78 0.40
C PRO A 184 -31.13 -15.77 -0.48
N VAL A 185 -31.17 -15.03 -1.59
CA VAL A 185 -29.98 -14.84 -2.42
C VAL A 185 -29.21 -13.64 -1.89
N VAL A 186 -27.99 -13.86 -1.42
CA VAL A 186 -27.11 -12.82 -0.90
C VAL A 186 -25.88 -12.70 -1.78
N TYR A 187 -25.68 -11.52 -2.35
CA TYR A 187 -24.50 -11.19 -3.17
C TYR A 187 -23.48 -10.40 -2.36
N LYS A 188 -22.23 -10.41 -2.84
CA LYS A 188 -21.19 -9.50 -2.33
C LYS A 188 -21.50 -8.06 -2.73
N PRO A 189 -21.16 -7.07 -1.88
CA PRO A 189 -21.41 -5.67 -2.18
C PRO A 189 -20.58 -5.18 -3.38
N GLU A 190 -20.96 -4.03 -3.94
CA GLU A 190 -20.29 -3.43 -5.11
C GLU A 190 -18.81 -3.05 -4.90
N THR A 191 -18.35 -3.06 -3.65
CA THR A 191 -16.96 -2.80 -3.27
C THR A 191 -16.12 -4.08 -3.15
N ALA A 192 -16.72 -5.25 -3.29
CA ALA A 192 -16.03 -6.51 -3.19
C ALA A 192 -15.33 -6.84 -4.50
N VAL A 193 -14.00 -6.92 -4.45
CA VAL A 193 -13.17 -7.41 -5.57
C VAL A 193 -13.44 -8.89 -5.78
N CYS A 194 -13.88 -9.26 -6.98
CA CYS A 194 -14.08 -10.66 -7.38
C CYS A 194 -12.93 -11.20 -8.21
N ARG A 195 -12.27 -10.35 -9.00
CA ARG A 195 -11.01 -10.65 -9.68
C ARG A 195 -10.04 -9.49 -9.46
N PRO A 196 -8.91 -9.71 -8.78
CA PRO A 196 -7.93 -8.66 -8.54
C PRO A 196 -7.10 -8.43 -9.81
N ALA A 197 -6.66 -7.19 -10.00
CA ALA A 197 -5.70 -6.84 -11.04
C ALA A 197 -4.42 -7.68 -10.90
N THR A 198 -4.02 -8.33 -12.00
CA THR A 198 -2.85 -9.19 -12.12
C THR A 198 -1.59 -8.43 -12.53
N SER A 199 -1.74 -7.29 -13.20
CA SER A 199 -0.66 -6.43 -13.67
C SER A 199 -1.10 -4.96 -13.79
N SER A 200 -0.18 -4.06 -14.15
CA SER A 200 -0.43 -2.61 -14.17
C SER A 200 -1.43 -2.13 -15.23
N CYS A 201 -1.72 -2.95 -16.23
CA CYS A 201 -2.76 -2.68 -17.24
C CYS A 201 -3.98 -3.58 -17.12
N ASP A 202 -4.13 -4.24 -15.97
CA ASP A 202 -5.29 -5.04 -15.64
C ASP A 202 -6.18 -4.25 -14.69
N ALA A 203 -7.50 -4.18 -14.96
CA ALA A 203 -8.42 -3.58 -14.01
C ALA A 203 -8.79 -4.63 -12.95
N ALA A 204 -9.13 -4.21 -11.74
CA ALA A 204 -9.77 -5.10 -10.80
C ALA A 204 -11.28 -5.10 -11.08
N GLU A 205 -11.89 -6.28 -11.15
CA GLU A 205 -13.34 -6.39 -11.24
C GLU A 205 -13.97 -6.46 -9.86
N TYR A 206 -15.06 -5.71 -9.74
CA TYR A 206 -15.88 -5.64 -8.56
C TYR A 206 -17.23 -6.29 -8.82
N CYS A 207 -17.81 -6.92 -7.81
CA CYS A 207 -19.19 -7.36 -7.88
C CYS A 207 -20.13 -6.17 -8.11
N ASP A 208 -21.34 -6.41 -8.61
CA ASP A 208 -22.36 -5.37 -8.84
C ASP A 208 -23.40 -5.29 -7.72
N GLY A 209 -23.34 -6.21 -6.75
CA GLY A 209 -24.33 -6.33 -5.66
C GLY A 209 -25.65 -7.00 -6.05
N ILE A 210 -25.81 -7.46 -7.30
CA ILE A 210 -27.07 -7.97 -7.86
C ILE A 210 -26.89 -9.33 -8.56
N SER A 211 -25.66 -9.71 -8.94
CA SER A 211 -25.29 -10.99 -9.55
C SER A 211 -24.30 -11.79 -8.69
N ASN A 212 -24.34 -13.12 -8.81
CA ASN A 212 -23.33 -14.00 -8.21
C ASN A 212 -22.10 -14.20 -9.12
N THR A 213 -22.18 -13.82 -10.40
CA THR A 213 -21.06 -13.90 -11.34
C THR A 213 -20.19 -12.65 -11.25
N CYS A 214 -18.87 -12.83 -11.34
CA CYS A 214 -17.96 -11.70 -11.54
C CYS A 214 -18.15 -11.14 -12.96
N PRO A 215 -18.06 -9.82 -13.17
CA PRO A 215 -18.03 -9.24 -14.51
C PRO A 215 -16.93 -9.85 -15.41
N GLU A 216 -17.07 -9.61 -16.70
CA GLU A 216 -16.02 -9.95 -17.68
C GLU A 216 -14.70 -9.28 -17.30
N ASP A 217 -13.61 -9.90 -17.72
CA ASP A 217 -12.25 -9.42 -17.47
C ASP A 217 -11.98 -8.14 -18.25
N LEU A 218 -11.69 -7.05 -17.53
CA LEU A 218 -11.53 -5.74 -18.13
C LEU A 218 -10.07 -5.31 -18.04
N LEU A 219 -9.55 -4.92 -19.20
CA LEU A 219 -8.25 -4.28 -19.27
C LEU A 219 -8.36 -2.81 -18.92
N SER A 220 -7.28 -2.27 -18.36
CA SER A 220 -7.16 -0.82 -18.17
C SER A 220 -7.22 -0.09 -19.52
N PRO A 221 -7.89 1.07 -19.59
CA PRO A 221 -8.01 1.83 -20.82
C PRO A 221 -6.66 2.31 -21.35
N ALA A 222 -6.59 2.62 -22.65
CA ALA A 222 -5.36 3.00 -23.33
C ALA A 222 -4.69 4.31 -22.82
N THR A 223 -5.35 5.00 -21.89
CA THR A 223 -4.87 6.24 -21.25
C THR A 223 -4.30 6.00 -19.85
N THR A 224 -4.34 4.77 -19.35
CA THR A 224 -3.80 4.43 -18.03
C THR A 224 -2.28 4.38 -18.11
N LEU A 225 -1.62 5.28 -17.38
CA LEU A 225 -0.17 5.27 -17.22
C LEU A 225 0.25 4.03 -16.42
N CYS A 226 1.03 3.14 -17.03
CA CYS A 226 1.48 1.90 -16.39
C CYS A 226 2.96 1.90 -16.03
N ARG A 227 3.77 2.74 -16.70
CA ARG A 227 5.14 3.02 -16.30
C ARG A 227 5.47 4.49 -16.56
N PRO A 228 5.86 5.27 -15.54
CA PRO A 228 6.30 6.64 -15.73
C PRO A 228 7.73 6.71 -16.26
N ALA A 229 8.01 7.71 -17.09
CA ALA A 229 9.35 8.06 -17.51
C ALA A 229 10.23 8.44 -16.30
N THR A 230 11.45 7.93 -16.29
CA THR A 230 12.43 8.15 -15.21
C THR A 230 13.50 9.19 -15.54
N THR A 231 13.71 9.47 -16.82
CA THR A 231 14.70 10.43 -17.33
C THR A 231 14.14 11.17 -18.54
N VAL A 232 14.91 12.13 -19.07
CA VAL A 232 14.58 12.83 -20.33
C VAL A 232 14.64 11.94 -21.58
N CYS A 233 15.34 10.80 -21.52
CA CYS A 233 15.41 9.84 -22.64
C CYS A 233 14.42 8.68 -22.52
N ASP A 234 13.58 8.73 -21.48
CA ASP A 234 12.54 7.77 -21.18
C ASP A 234 11.19 8.38 -21.53
N VAL A 235 10.23 7.58 -21.96
CA VAL A 235 8.88 8.02 -22.32
C VAL A 235 7.88 7.33 -21.40
N ASP A 236 6.78 8.02 -21.06
CA ASP A 236 5.69 7.40 -20.32
C ASP A 236 5.06 6.26 -21.14
N ASP A 237 4.95 5.07 -20.54
CA ASP A 237 4.21 3.95 -21.14
C ASP A 237 2.78 3.92 -20.63
N TYR A 238 1.86 3.91 -21.57
CA TYR A 238 0.43 3.75 -21.32
C TYR A 238 -0.03 2.36 -21.73
N CYS A 239 -1.04 1.86 -21.03
CA CYS A 239 -1.71 0.62 -21.42
C CYS A 239 -2.22 0.72 -22.86
N THR A 240 -2.38 -0.43 -23.52
CA THR A 240 -2.91 -0.48 -24.89
C THR A 240 -4.43 -0.60 -24.92
N GLY A 241 -5.04 -1.00 -23.79
CA GLY A 241 -6.43 -1.46 -23.73
C GLY A 241 -6.66 -2.82 -24.40
N LEU A 242 -5.59 -3.51 -24.80
CA LEU A 242 -5.62 -4.80 -25.50
C LEU A 242 -4.85 -5.90 -24.76
N ASP A 243 -3.88 -5.52 -23.91
CA ASP A 243 -3.10 -6.43 -23.09
C ASP A 243 -3.09 -6.00 -21.61
N ALA A 244 -3.11 -6.98 -20.70
CA ALA A 244 -3.05 -6.76 -19.25
C ALA A 244 -1.68 -6.27 -18.77
N THR A 245 -0.62 -6.56 -19.53
CA THR A 245 0.73 -6.11 -19.23
C THR A 245 1.01 -4.75 -19.86
N CYS A 246 1.74 -3.89 -19.15
CA CYS A 246 2.30 -2.67 -19.72
C CYS A 246 3.14 -3.02 -20.98
N PRO A 247 3.08 -2.21 -22.05
CA PRO A 247 3.92 -2.45 -23.23
C PRO A 247 5.41 -2.43 -22.88
N THR A 248 6.22 -2.87 -23.84
CA THR A 248 7.68 -2.78 -23.71
C THR A 248 8.11 -1.32 -23.59
N ASP A 249 9.07 -1.08 -22.70
CA ASP A 249 9.67 0.23 -22.42
C ASP A 249 10.02 1.00 -23.70
N ALA A 250 9.34 2.13 -23.91
CA ALA A 250 9.59 3.04 -25.02
C ALA A 250 10.58 4.14 -24.63
N PHE A 251 11.52 4.43 -25.53
CA PHE A 251 12.55 5.46 -25.32
C PHE A 251 12.33 6.66 -26.22
N ALA A 252 12.81 7.83 -25.77
CA ALA A 252 12.75 9.05 -26.56
C ALA A 252 13.62 8.92 -27.82
N GLU A 253 13.16 9.52 -28.92
CA GLU A 253 13.83 9.51 -30.22
C GLU A 253 15.27 10.02 -30.14
N ASP A 254 16.12 9.58 -31.08
CA ASP A 254 17.55 9.91 -31.14
C ASP A 254 17.87 11.39 -31.39
N SER A 255 16.84 12.19 -31.70
CA SER A 255 16.90 13.64 -31.85
C SER A 255 16.55 14.40 -30.58
N THR A 256 16.17 13.70 -29.51
CA THR A 256 15.84 14.31 -28.21
C THR A 256 17.11 14.72 -27.49
N VAL A 257 17.30 16.02 -27.24
CA VAL A 257 18.45 16.52 -26.47
C VAL A 257 18.29 16.13 -25.00
N CYS A 258 19.29 15.42 -24.46
CA CYS A 258 19.28 14.98 -23.06
C CYS A 258 20.29 15.71 -22.17
N ARG A 259 21.36 16.26 -22.77
CA ARG A 259 22.27 17.18 -22.10
C ARG A 259 22.72 18.23 -23.09
N ILE A 260 22.48 19.50 -22.76
CA ILE A 260 22.85 20.65 -23.60
C ILE A 260 24.32 20.99 -23.33
N ALA A 261 25.06 21.30 -24.40
CA ALA A 261 26.43 21.79 -24.29
C ALA A 261 26.50 23.07 -23.43
N SER A 262 27.35 23.05 -22.40
CA SER A 262 27.54 24.17 -21.47
C SER A 262 28.50 25.25 -22.00
N THR A 263 29.47 24.87 -22.82
CA THR A 263 30.44 25.79 -23.45
C THR A 263 30.83 25.31 -24.86
N ILE A 264 31.70 26.06 -25.55
CA ILE A 264 32.28 25.66 -26.84
C ILE A 264 33.12 24.37 -26.78
N CYS A 265 33.63 23.99 -25.60
CA CYS A 265 34.37 22.74 -25.41
C CYS A 265 33.50 21.55 -25.04
N ASP A 266 32.20 21.76 -24.98
CA ASP A 266 31.21 20.75 -24.62
C ASP A 266 30.39 20.36 -25.85
N VAL A 267 29.93 19.12 -25.92
CA VAL A 267 29.07 18.65 -27.02
C VAL A 267 27.67 18.42 -26.47
N THR A 268 26.65 18.69 -27.29
CA THR A 268 25.27 18.37 -26.90
C THR A 268 25.05 16.88 -27.08
N GLU A 269 24.60 16.21 -26.02
CA GLU A 269 24.20 14.81 -26.09
C GLU A 269 22.71 14.66 -26.38
N TYR A 270 22.43 13.68 -27.24
CA TYR A 270 21.09 13.27 -27.60
C TYR A 270 20.81 11.87 -27.06
N CYS A 271 19.54 11.56 -26.86
CA CYS A 271 19.09 10.21 -26.58
C CYS A 271 19.49 9.27 -27.71
N THR A 272 19.48 7.97 -27.45
CA THR A 272 19.91 6.96 -28.43
C THR A 272 18.75 6.29 -29.16
N GLY A 273 17.50 6.58 -28.78
CA GLY A 273 16.31 5.83 -29.23
C GLY A 273 16.20 4.40 -28.67
N THR A 274 17.16 3.95 -27.85
CA THR A 274 17.26 2.55 -27.41
C THR A 274 17.57 2.38 -25.93
N SER A 275 17.72 3.48 -25.19
CA SER A 275 18.08 3.49 -23.78
C SER A 275 17.51 4.73 -23.11
N SER A 276 16.97 4.56 -21.90
CA SER A 276 16.52 5.64 -21.01
C SER A 276 17.69 6.44 -20.42
N VAL A 277 18.93 5.95 -20.50
CA VAL A 277 20.10 6.68 -20.00
C VAL A 277 20.68 7.55 -21.12
N CYS A 278 20.79 8.85 -20.86
CA CYS A 278 21.53 9.80 -21.72
C CYS A 278 22.99 9.33 -21.84
N PRO A 279 23.60 9.35 -23.04
CA PRO A 279 24.98 8.90 -23.20
C PRO A 279 25.97 9.68 -22.34
N ARG A 280 27.16 9.09 -22.20
CA ARG A 280 28.26 9.71 -21.44
C ARG A 280 28.61 11.06 -22.05
N ASP A 281 28.98 11.99 -21.19
CA ASP A 281 29.52 13.31 -21.57
C ASP A 281 30.62 13.21 -22.62
N VAL A 282 30.44 13.94 -23.71
CA VAL A 282 31.37 14.03 -24.83
C VAL A 282 31.88 15.46 -24.93
N PHE A 283 33.20 15.61 -24.95
CA PHE A 283 33.83 16.92 -25.06
C PHE A 283 34.33 17.16 -26.47
N ALA A 284 34.37 18.43 -26.87
CA ALA A 284 34.91 18.84 -28.16
C ALA A 284 36.39 18.41 -28.27
N PRO A 285 36.86 18.00 -29.46
CA PRO A 285 38.21 17.47 -29.63
C PRO A 285 39.28 18.51 -29.28
N ALA A 286 40.48 18.04 -28.94
CA ALA A 286 41.59 18.91 -28.52
C ALA A 286 42.12 19.87 -29.61
N THR A 287 41.56 19.79 -30.82
CA THR A 287 41.83 20.70 -31.93
C THR A 287 40.89 21.91 -31.94
N THR A 288 39.78 21.84 -31.21
CA THR A 288 38.74 22.88 -31.16
C THR A 288 39.29 24.10 -30.43
N VAL A 289 39.36 25.23 -31.11
CA VAL A 289 39.75 26.50 -30.52
C VAL A 289 38.58 27.03 -29.69
N CYS A 290 38.84 27.29 -28.42
CA CYS A 290 37.85 27.83 -27.49
C CYS A 290 38.13 29.27 -27.10
N ARG A 291 39.36 29.74 -27.31
CA ARG A 291 39.71 31.16 -27.33
C ARG A 291 40.83 31.41 -28.31
N ASP A 292 40.61 32.32 -29.24
CA ASP A 292 41.63 32.77 -30.18
C ASP A 292 42.71 33.58 -29.46
N ALA A 293 43.95 33.49 -29.98
CA ALA A 293 45.02 34.41 -29.62
C ALA A 293 44.71 35.81 -30.18
N THR A 294 44.83 36.83 -29.33
CA THR A 294 44.54 38.22 -29.67
C THR A 294 45.79 39.03 -30.05
N GLU A 295 46.97 38.60 -29.62
CA GLU A 295 48.24 39.30 -29.77
C GLU A 295 49.43 38.35 -29.96
N LEU A 296 50.61 38.87 -30.33
CA LEU A 296 51.80 38.06 -30.63
C LEU A 296 52.35 37.23 -29.46
N CYS A 297 52.15 37.68 -28.22
CA CYS A 297 52.54 36.97 -27.01
C CYS A 297 51.36 36.27 -26.33
N ASP A 298 50.22 36.18 -27.00
CA ASP A 298 49.05 35.44 -26.55
C ASP A 298 49.10 34.00 -27.07
N ILE A 299 48.64 33.04 -26.28
CA ILE A 299 48.48 31.65 -26.72
C ILE A 299 47.02 31.43 -27.11
N GLU A 300 46.78 30.70 -28.19
CA GLU A 300 45.43 30.22 -28.51
C GLU A 300 45.09 29.05 -27.58
N GLU A 301 43.96 29.12 -26.87
CA GLU A 301 43.48 27.98 -26.10
C GLU A 301 42.58 27.08 -26.93
N LYS A 302 42.93 25.81 -26.91
CA LYS A 302 42.12 24.72 -27.45
C LYS A 302 41.52 23.92 -26.32
N CYS A 303 40.37 23.33 -26.57
CA CYS A 303 39.76 22.36 -25.67
C CYS A 303 40.72 21.22 -25.35
N THR A 304 40.54 20.52 -24.24
CA THR A 304 41.44 19.42 -23.86
C THR A 304 41.00 18.07 -24.45
N GLY A 305 39.78 17.97 -24.97
CA GLY A 305 39.14 16.69 -25.32
C GLY A 305 38.65 15.90 -24.10
N SER A 306 38.78 16.45 -22.89
CA SER A 306 38.47 15.77 -21.63
C SER A 306 37.74 16.65 -20.62
N SER A 307 37.41 17.89 -20.98
CA SER A 307 36.73 18.85 -20.13
C SER A 307 35.83 19.75 -20.98
N ALA A 308 34.66 20.07 -20.43
CA ALA A 308 33.74 21.07 -20.98
C ALA A 308 34.26 22.51 -20.82
N THR A 309 35.33 22.76 -20.06
CA THR A 309 35.88 24.11 -19.86
C THR A 309 37.07 24.37 -20.76
N CYS A 310 37.10 25.54 -21.40
CA CYS A 310 38.32 26.03 -22.05
C CYS A 310 39.45 26.19 -21.00
N PRO A 311 40.71 25.86 -21.32
CA PRO A 311 41.85 26.16 -20.46
C PRO A 311 41.95 27.64 -20.09
N ALA A 312 42.66 27.95 -19.01
CA ALA A 312 42.92 29.33 -18.62
C ALA A 312 43.80 30.05 -19.66
N ASP A 313 43.53 31.34 -19.87
CA ASP A 313 44.30 32.22 -20.76
C ASP A 313 45.80 32.18 -20.44
N ALA A 314 46.57 31.62 -21.37
CA ALA A 314 48.00 31.44 -21.29
C ALA A 314 48.73 32.48 -22.14
N LYS A 315 49.88 32.93 -21.64
CA LYS A 315 50.79 33.82 -22.38
C LYS A 315 52.02 33.06 -22.83
N GLN A 316 52.58 33.48 -23.96
CA GLN A 316 53.85 32.96 -24.46
C GLN A 316 54.93 33.14 -23.38
N PRO A 317 55.81 32.14 -23.18
CA PRO A 317 56.86 32.21 -22.16
C PRO A 317 57.86 33.33 -22.46
N SER A 318 58.63 33.74 -21.46
CA SER A 318 59.62 34.81 -21.61
C SER A 318 60.78 34.49 -22.57
N SER A 319 60.86 33.25 -23.05
CA SER A 319 61.80 32.80 -24.07
C SER A 319 61.27 32.95 -25.50
N TYR A 320 59.96 33.13 -25.69
CA TYR A 320 59.33 33.23 -27.01
C TYR A 320 59.70 34.54 -27.68
N ILE A 321 60.27 34.46 -28.89
CA ILE A 321 60.64 35.63 -29.70
C ILE A 321 59.41 36.07 -30.47
N CYS A 322 58.81 37.19 -30.06
CA CYS A 322 57.62 37.75 -30.69
C CYS A 322 57.95 38.70 -31.85
N ARG A 323 59.14 39.31 -31.83
CA ARG A 323 59.70 40.05 -32.96
C ARG A 323 61.15 39.63 -33.15
N LYS A 324 61.47 39.17 -34.36
CA LYS A 324 62.84 38.77 -34.71
C LYS A 324 63.65 40.03 -34.99
N SER A 325 64.93 39.99 -34.62
CA SER A 325 65.92 41.00 -35.01
C SER A 325 65.95 41.16 -36.54
N ALA A 326 65.78 42.39 -37.01
CA ALA A 326 65.76 42.77 -38.41
C ALA A 326 67.16 42.85 -39.02
N ASP A 327 68.17 43.25 -38.25
CA ASP A 327 69.59 43.32 -38.66
C ASP A 327 70.52 43.39 -37.43
N VAL A 328 71.84 43.45 -37.61
CA VAL A 328 72.89 43.36 -36.57
C VAL A 328 72.74 44.35 -35.40
N CYS A 329 72.12 45.51 -35.61
CA CYS A 329 71.88 46.50 -34.55
C CYS A 329 70.50 46.39 -33.90
N ASP A 330 69.72 45.38 -34.26
CA ASP A 330 68.40 45.14 -33.72
C ASP A 330 68.42 44.04 -32.66
N VAL A 331 67.70 44.23 -31.55
CA VAL A 331 67.54 43.21 -30.52
C VAL A 331 66.25 42.45 -30.82
N ALA A 332 66.27 41.12 -30.76
CA ALA A 332 65.02 40.37 -30.89
C ALA A 332 64.17 40.54 -29.61
N GLU A 333 62.96 41.07 -29.74
CA GLU A 333 62.03 41.14 -28.61
C GLU A 333 61.46 39.77 -28.26
N LYS A 334 61.50 39.48 -26.97
CA LYS A 334 60.86 38.31 -26.38
C LYS A 334 59.66 38.74 -25.56
N CYS A 335 58.65 37.87 -25.51
CA CYS A 335 57.54 38.06 -24.59
C CYS A 335 58.04 38.17 -23.14
N THR A 336 57.24 38.78 -22.27
CA THR A 336 57.62 38.90 -20.85
C THR A 336 57.15 37.70 -20.02
N GLY A 337 56.26 36.87 -20.56
CA GLY A 337 55.52 35.84 -19.82
C GLY A 337 54.34 36.39 -19.01
N ALA A 338 54.21 37.72 -18.89
CA ALA A 338 53.14 38.38 -18.13
C ALA A 338 52.18 39.22 -19.00
N SER A 339 52.61 39.58 -20.21
CA SER A 339 51.85 40.41 -21.16
C SER A 339 51.56 39.65 -22.45
N ILE A 340 50.38 39.85 -23.02
CA ILE A 340 50.00 39.37 -24.35
C ILE A 340 50.64 40.21 -25.48
N TYR A 341 51.10 41.43 -25.17
CA TYR A 341 51.79 42.29 -26.13
C TYR A 341 53.28 41.99 -26.18
N CYS A 342 53.84 41.99 -27.39
CA CYS A 342 55.28 42.00 -27.60
C CYS A 342 55.87 43.33 -27.11
N PRO A 343 57.03 43.35 -26.42
CA PRO A 343 57.67 44.59 -26.01
C PRO A 343 57.91 45.59 -27.15
N ALA A 344 58.10 46.85 -26.78
CA ALA A 344 58.54 47.89 -27.70
C ALA A 344 59.88 47.51 -28.33
N ASP A 345 60.09 47.97 -29.55
CA ASP A 345 61.31 47.73 -30.35
C ASP A 345 62.54 48.28 -29.64
N THR A 346 63.59 47.47 -29.53
CA THR A 346 64.82 47.82 -28.83
C THR A 346 66.05 47.59 -29.69
N PHE A 347 66.96 48.55 -29.68
CA PHE A 347 68.18 48.49 -30.48
C PHE A 347 69.42 48.22 -29.63
N GLN A 348 70.43 47.62 -30.25
CA GLN A 348 71.74 47.43 -29.64
C GLN A 348 72.31 48.78 -29.17
N PRO A 349 72.97 48.84 -28.01
CA PRO A 349 73.51 50.09 -27.47
C PRO A 349 74.56 50.69 -28.43
N THR A 350 74.82 51.99 -28.28
CA THR A 350 75.81 52.72 -29.10
C THR A 350 77.25 52.23 -28.93
N SER A 351 77.50 51.33 -27.98
CA SER A 351 78.77 50.64 -27.79
C SER A 351 78.94 49.39 -28.65
N THR A 352 77.87 48.83 -29.21
CA THR A 352 77.89 47.60 -30.01
C THR A 352 78.51 47.88 -31.37
N VAL A 353 79.62 47.20 -31.68
CA VAL A 353 80.26 47.22 -32.99
C VAL A 353 79.47 46.33 -33.93
N CYS A 354 78.95 46.90 -35.02
CA CYS A 354 78.15 46.18 -36.00
C CYS A 354 78.91 45.88 -37.30
N ARG A 355 79.97 46.64 -37.56
CA ARG A 355 80.98 46.33 -38.58
C ARG A 355 82.35 46.64 -38.00
N ALA A 356 83.24 45.66 -38.05
CA ALA A 356 84.61 45.82 -37.58
C ALA A 356 85.44 46.45 -38.70
N ALA A 357 86.38 47.32 -38.31
CA ALA A 357 87.35 47.88 -39.24
C ALA A 357 88.20 46.76 -39.86
N VAL A 358 88.27 46.70 -41.20
CA VAL A 358 89.08 45.75 -41.97
C VAL A 358 90.48 46.28 -42.30
N SER A 359 90.73 47.56 -42.06
CA SER A 359 92.04 48.19 -42.27
C SER A 359 92.27 49.40 -41.37
N THR A 360 93.50 49.92 -41.36
CA THR A 360 93.88 51.19 -40.70
C THR A 360 93.19 52.43 -41.27
N CYS A 361 92.67 52.35 -42.49
CA CYS A 361 91.88 53.40 -43.15
C CYS A 361 90.38 53.21 -42.98
N ASP A 362 89.98 52.13 -42.32
CA ASP A 362 88.59 51.78 -42.13
C ASP A 362 88.17 52.16 -40.71
N VAL A 363 87.01 52.80 -40.58
CA VAL A 363 86.43 53.11 -39.27
C VAL A 363 85.57 51.93 -38.86
N LEU A 364 85.52 51.62 -37.56
CA LEU A 364 84.54 50.64 -37.09
C LEU A 364 83.18 51.34 -36.94
N GLU A 365 82.11 50.71 -37.43
CA GLU A 365 80.76 51.21 -37.22
C GLU A 365 80.16 50.60 -35.96
N LYS A 366 79.51 51.46 -35.18
CA LYS A 366 78.70 51.07 -34.03
C LYS A 366 77.24 51.34 -34.30
N CYS A 367 76.38 50.57 -33.65
CA CYS A 367 74.96 50.81 -33.65
C CYS A 367 74.62 52.22 -33.15
N THR A 368 73.53 52.79 -33.64
CA THR A 368 73.09 54.14 -33.24
C THR A 368 72.27 54.15 -31.96
N GLY A 369 71.87 52.97 -31.44
CA GLY A 369 70.89 52.84 -30.37
C GLY A 369 69.45 53.18 -30.78
N SER A 370 69.19 53.44 -32.06
CA SER A 370 67.90 53.90 -32.58
C SER A 370 67.50 53.33 -33.95
N SER A 371 68.33 52.45 -34.52
CA SER A 371 68.13 51.83 -35.83
C SER A 371 68.60 50.39 -35.81
N SER A 372 67.86 49.51 -36.49
CA SER A 372 68.19 48.10 -36.68
C SER A 372 69.41 47.91 -37.59
N ALA A 373 69.58 48.79 -38.58
CA ALA A 373 70.70 48.74 -39.52
C ALA A 373 71.99 49.30 -38.90
N CYS A 374 73.12 48.67 -39.24
CA CYS A 374 74.44 49.26 -39.02
C CYS A 374 74.61 50.53 -39.87
N PRO A 375 75.25 51.61 -39.36
CA PRO A 375 75.59 52.76 -40.19
C PRO A 375 76.34 52.37 -41.47
N VAL A 376 76.26 53.25 -42.47
CA VAL A 376 77.04 53.08 -43.70
C VAL A 376 78.54 53.06 -43.39
N ASP A 377 79.29 52.30 -44.19
CA ASP A 377 80.74 52.15 -44.11
C ASP A 377 81.45 53.51 -44.19
N LEU A 378 82.24 53.84 -43.16
CA LEU A 378 82.95 55.11 -43.05
C LEU A 378 84.46 54.90 -43.17
N PHE A 379 85.07 55.68 -44.05
CA PHE A 379 86.52 55.73 -44.17
C PHE A 379 87.12 56.76 -43.23
N ALA A 380 88.34 56.48 -42.75
CA ALA A 380 89.10 57.42 -41.96
C ALA A 380 89.33 58.72 -42.75
N SER A 381 89.49 59.84 -42.04
CA SER A 381 89.82 61.15 -42.65
C SER A 381 90.94 61.03 -43.68
N SER A 382 90.90 61.85 -44.74
CA SER A 382 91.96 61.92 -45.78
C SER A 382 93.35 62.25 -45.23
N THR A 383 93.45 62.66 -43.97
CA THR A 383 94.70 62.91 -43.24
C THR A 383 95.27 61.68 -42.52
N THR A 384 94.54 60.56 -42.50
CA THR A 384 94.96 59.32 -41.83
C THR A 384 95.95 58.55 -42.70
N VAL A 385 97.12 58.24 -42.16
CA VAL A 385 98.13 57.41 -42.85
C VAL A 385 97.78 55.95 -42.65
N CYS A 386 97.31 55.31 -43.72
CA CYS A 386 96.81 53.93 -43.64
C CYS A 386 97.84 52.88 -44.04
N ARG A 387 98.95 53.31 -44.64
CA ARG A 387 100.09 52.46 -44.93
C ARG A 387 101.36 53.30 -44.83
N ALA A 388 102.37 52.79 -44.14
CA ALA A 388 103.69 53.40 -44.14
C ALA A 388 104.24 53.42 -45.58
N SER A 389 104.81 54.54 -46.01
CA SER A 389 105.54 54.61 -47.27
C SER A 389 106.68 53.60 -47.23
N VAL A 390 106.66 52.63 -48.14
CA VAL A 390 107.78 51.71 -48.33
C VAL A 390 108.85 52.49 -49.10
N SER A 391 110.02 52.71 -48.48
CA SER A 391 111.17 53.31 -49.13
C SER A 391 111.57 52.43 -50.33
N VAL A 392 111.69 53.04 -51.52
CA VAL A 392 112.16 52.37 -52.74
C VAL A 392 113.68 52.40 -52.81
#